data_AF-A0A934ZKW8-F1
#
_entry.id   AF-A0A934ZKW8-F1
#
_cell.length_a   1.000
_cell.length_b   1.000
_cell.length_c   1.000
_cell.angle_alpha   90.00
_cell.angle_beta   90.00
_cell.angle_gamma   90.00
#
_symmetry.space_group_name_H-M   'P 1'
#
loop_
_entity.id
_entity.type
_entity.pdbx_description
1 polymer ?
#
loop_
_entity_poly.entity_id
_entity_poly.type
_entity_poly.pdbx_seq_one_letter_code
_entity_poly.pdbx_strand_id
1 'polypeptide(L)'
;MVQLFREGGCGMFPTLAFGLLMLFVAARYALRPERRFVPLLLGLGTVTLASGALGFVTGLMATFRYVGGVAPSERYVALIGIGESLANVAFALVFVVLAALAASVGAWRIARGHLAPA
;
A
#
# COMPACT_ATOMS: atom_id res chain seq x y z
N MET A 1 -13.63 -3.96 4.91
CA MET A 1 -12.50 -4.62 4.20
C MET A 1 -12.95 -5.35 2.95
N VAL A 2 -13.97 -6.22 2.99
CA VAL A 2 -14.47 -6.92 1.77
C VAL A 2 -15.11 -5.97 0.75
N GLN A 3 -15.80 -4.91 1.20
CA GLN A 3 -16.29 -3.83 0.32
C GLN A 3 -15.15 -3.10 -0.40
N LEU A 4 -14.08 -2.76 0.33
CA LEU A 4 -12.87 -2.18 -0.27
C LEU A 4 -12.36 -3.04 -1.43
N PHE A 5 -12.22 -4.37 -1.24
CA PHE A 5 -11.78 -5.30 -2.29
C PHE A 5 -12.71 -5.37 -3.51
N ARG A 6 -14.00 -5.08 -3.32
CA ARG A 6 -14.99 -5.04 -4.40
C ARG A 6 -14.95 -3.71 -5.14
N GLU A 7 -14.64 -2.62 -4.44
CA GLU A 7 -14.62 -1.24 -4.94
C GLU A 7 -13.26 -0.83 -5.56
N GLY A 8 -12.13 -1.23 -4.96
CA GLY A 8 -10.78 -0.85 -5.41
C GLY A 8 -10.30 -1.57 -6.68
N GLY A 9 -11.06 -2.54 -7.17
CA GLY A 9 -10.79 -3.23 -8.45
C GLY A 9 -9.47 -4.01 -8.48
N CYS A 10 -8.96 -4.26 -9.70
CA CYS A 10 -7.79 -5.11 -9.93
C CYS A 10 -6.51 -4.59 -9.22
N GLY A 11 -6.38 -3.27 -9.01
CA GLY A 11 -5.23 -2.65 -8.35
C GLY A 11 -5.03 -3.05 -6.88
N MET A 12 -6.05 -3.59 -6.22
CA MET A 12 -5.93 -4.06 -4.84
C MET A 12 -5.14 -5.36 -4.69
N PHE A 13 -5.19 -6.26 -5.67
CA PHE A 13 -4.48 -7.54 -5.62
C PHE A 13 -2.95 -7.39 -5.60
N PRO A 14 -2.30 -6.59 -6.49
CA PRO A 14 -0.87 -6.38 -6.41
C PRO A 14 -0.49 -5.63 -5.12
N THR A 15 -1.28 -4.65 -4.71
CA THR A 15 -1.08 -3.92 -3.45
C THR A 15 -1.12 -4.86 -2.24
N LEU A 16 -2.06 -5.80 -2.20
CA LEU A 16 -2.15 -6.82 -1.16
C LEU A 16 -0.93 -7.74 -1.17
N ALA A 17 -0.56 -8.27 -2.35
CA ALA A 17 0.55 -9.21 -2.48
C ALA A 17 1.88 -8.60 -2.01
N PHE A 18 2.21 -7.41 -2.50
CA PHE A 18 3.43 -6.70 -2.10
C PHE A 18 3.35 -6.17 -0.68
N GLY A 19 2.19 -5.72 -0.22
CA GLY A 19 1.96 -5.27 1.15
C GLY A 19 2.16 -6.40 2.18
N LEU A 20 1.63 -7.59 1.92
CA LEU A 20 1.85 -8.77 2.78
C LEU A 20 3.31 -9.21 2.79
N LEU A 21 3.97 -9.23 1.63
CA LEU A 21 5.39 -9.54 1.54
C LEU A 21 6.24 -8.52 2.30
N MET A 22 5.91 -7.24 2.19
CA MET A 22 6.54 -6.16 2.95
C MET A 22 6.36 -6.36 4.46
N LEU A 23 5.15 -6.67 4.92
CA LEU A 23 4.89 -6.96 6.34
C LEU A 23 5.69 -8.16 6.83
N PHE A 24 5.77 -9.22 6.03
CA PHE A 24 6.57 -10.39 6.37
C PHE A 24 8.05 -10.03 6.55
N VAL A 25 8.62 -9.25 5.62
CA VAL A 25 10.01 -8.79 5.73
C VAL A 25 10.18 -7.84 6.92
N ALA A 26 9.21 -6.95 7.19
CA ALA A 26 9.26 -6.01 8.30
C ALA A 26 9.22 -6.73 9.66
N ALA A 27 8.35 -7.73 9.79
CA ALA A 27 8.28 -8.59 10.97
C ALA A 27 9.58 -9.38 11.16
N ARG A 28 10.14 -9.93 10.07
CA ARG A 28 11.43 -10.64 10.12
C ARG A 28 12.57 -9.71 10.54
N TYR A 29 12.61 -8.48 10.02
CA TYR A 29 13.59 -7.48 10.42
C TYR A 29 13.41 -7.05 11.88
N ALA A 30 12.18 -6.93 12.38
CA ALA A 30 11.91 -6.64 13.78
C ALA A 30 12.45 -7.75 14.70
N LEU A 31 12.30 -9.02 14.30
CA LEU A 31 12.79 -10.18 15.06
C LEU A 31 14.31 -10.37 14.94
N ARG A 32 14.88 -10.22 13.74
CA ARG A 32 16.30 -10.37 13.44
C ARG A 32 16.79 -9.15 12.65
N PRO A 33 17.24 -8.10 13.34
CA PRO A 33 17.57 -6.86 12.70
C PRO A 33 18.92 -6.93 11.97
N GLU A 34 18.88 -7.34 10.72
CA GLU A 34 20.04 -7.40 9.82
C GLU A 34 19.96 -6.28 8.77
N ARG A 35 21.09 -5.60 8.49
CA ARG A 35 21.15 -4.47 7.54
C ARG A 35 20.69 -4.80 6.12
N ARG A 36 20.80 -6.07 5.71
CA ARG A 36 20.37 -6.54 4.38
C ARG A 36 18.86 -6.40 4.12
N PHE A 37 18.04 -6.34 5.16
CA PHE A 37 16.58 -6.22 5.00
C PHE A 37 16.12 -4.79 4.74
N VAL A 38 16.95 -3.77 5.04
CA VAL A 38 16.59 -2.35 4.83
C VAL A 38 16.34 -2.01 3.35
N PRO A 39 17.25 -2.30 2.39
CA PRO A 39 16.96 -2.02 0.98
C PRO A 39 15.76 -2.83 0.45
N LEU A 40 15.56 -4.05 0.94
CA LEU A 40 14.41 -4.87 0.58
C LEU A 40 13.09 -4.27 1.08
N LEU A 41 13.06 -3.76 2.31
CA LEU A 41 11.91 -3.05 2.88
C LEU A 41 11.55 -1.80 2.08
N LEU A 42 12.54 -1.00 1.72
CA LEU A 42 12.34 0.20 0.91
C LEU A 42 11.83 -0.13 -0.50
N GLY A 43 12.39 -1.18 -1.12
CA GLY A 43 11.94 -1.66 -2.43
C GLY A 43 10.49 -2.14 -2.39
N LEU A 44 10.15 -3.00 -1.43
CA LEU A 44 8.78 -3.51 -1.25
C LEU A 44 7.79 -2.40 -0.87
N GLY A 45 8.20 -1.42 -0.05
CA GLY A 45 7.39 -0.24 0.26
C GLY A 45 7.10 0.60 -0.98
N THR A 46 8.12 0.85 -1.80
CA THR A 46 7.97 1.59 -3.05
C THR A 46 7.01 0.88 -4.00
N VAL A 47 7.17 -0.44 -4.19
CA VAL A 47 6.29 -1.22 -5.07
C VAL A 47 4.86 -1.29 -4.53
N THR A 48 4.68 -1.39 -3.22
CA THR A 48 3.36 -1.39 -2.57
C THR A 48 2.64 -0.06 -2.80
N LEU A 49 3.33 1.07 -2.60
CA LEU A 49 2.79 2.40 -2.87
C LEU A 49 2.52 2.64 -4.35
N ALA A 50 3.45 2.24 -5.22
CA ALA A 50 3.29 2.35 -6.66
C ALA A 50 2.08 1.53 -7.16
N SER A 51 1.86 0.34 -6.59
CA SER A 51 0.68 -0.48 -6.91
C SER A 51 -0.62 0.19 -6.47
N GLY A 52 -0.67 0.75 -5.26
CA GLY A 52 -1.84 1.49 -4.78
C GLY A 52 -2.12 2.74 -5.62
N ALA A 53 -1.08 3.50 -5.97
CA ALA A 53 -1.17 4.67 -6.83
C ALA A 53 -1.63 4.32 -8.25
N LEU A 54 -1.12 3.22 -8.82
CA LEU A 54 -1.56 2.73 -10.13
C LEU A 54 -3.04 2.32 -10.12
N GLY A 55 -3.51 1.66 -9.05
CA GLY A 55 -4.93 1.35 -8.86
C GLY A 55 -5.79 2.62 -8.80
N PHE A 56 -5.31 3.66 -8.14
CA PHE A 56 -5.99 4.96 -8.11
C PHE A 56 -6.04 5.63 -9.48
N VAL A 57 -4.90 5.70 -10.20
CA VAL A 57 -4.83 6.32 -11.53
C VAL A 57 -5.75 5.60 -12.52
N THR A 58 -5.73 4.27 -12.54
CA THR A 58 -6.59 3.48 -13.44
C THR A 58 -8.08 3.65 -13.10
N GLY A 59 -8.45 3.74 -11.82
CA GLY A 59 -9.81 4.04 -11.39
C GLY A 59 -10.27 5.46 -11.77
N LEU A 60 -9.40 6.46 -11.65
CA LEU A 60 -9.66 7.82 -12.16
C LEU A 60 -9.85 7.84 -13.67
N MET A 61 -8.97 7.16 -14.43
CA MET A 61 -9.08 7.08 -15.88
C MET A 61 -10.41 6.47 -16.30
N ALA A 62 -10.87 5.40 -15.62
CA ALA A 62 -12.18 4.82 -15.87
C ALA A 62 -13.31 5.80 -15.55
N THR A 63 -13.25 6.44 -14.38
CA THR A 63 -14.26 7.41 -13.93
C THR A 63 -14.44 8.54 -14.93
N PHE A 64 -13.34 9.18 -15.36
CA PHE A 64 -13.40 10.28 -16.33
C PHE A 64 -13.72 9.82 -17.75
N ARG A 65 -13.36 8.59 -18.14
CA ARG A 65 -13.72 8.04 -19.44
C ARG A 65 -15.23 7.85 -19.60
N TYR A 66 -15.92 7.46 -18.54
CA TYR A 66 -17.34 7.08 -18.62
C TYR A 66 -18.31 8.16 -18.13
N VAL A 67 -17.89 9.12 -17.30
CA VAL A 67 -18.78 10.18 -16.77
C VAL A 67 -19.48 11.00 -17.86
N GLY A 68 -18.85 11.18 -19.02
CA GLY A 68 -19.45 11.89 -20.15
C GLY A 68 -20.71 11.22 -20.71
N GLY A 69 -20.82 9.89 -20.57
CA GLY A 69 -21.99 9.11 -21.00
C GLY A 69 -23.10 9.03 -19.96
N VAL A 70 -22.91 9.59 -18.76
CA VAL A 70 -23.89 9.57 -17.68
C VAL A 70 -24.78 10.82 -17.75
N ALA A 71 -26.09 10.63 -17.49
CA ALA A 71 -27.06 11.72 -17.45
C ALA A 71 -26.58 12.83 -16.48
N PRO A 72 -26.77 14.13 -16.79
CA PRO A 72 -26.26 15.22 -15.96
C PRO A 72 -26.68 15.14 -14.48
N SER A 73 -27.89 14.64 -14.20
CA SER A 73 -28.42 14.44 -12.84
C SER A 73 -27.70 13.33 -12.05
N GLU A 74 -27.03 12.41 -12.73
CA GLU A 74 -26.38 11.23 -12.12
C GLU A 74 -24.84 11.33 -12.11
N ARG A 75 -24.27 12.43 -12.59
CA ARG A 75 -22.81 12.63 -12.66
C ARG A 75 -22.09 12.64 -11.32
N TYR A 76 -22.84 12.72 -10.20
CA TYR A 76 -22.28 12.53 -8.86
C TYR A 76 -21.63 11.14 -8.69
N VAL A 77 -21.99 10.15 -9.52
CA VAL A 77 -21.33 8.83 -9.56
C VAL A 77 -19.82 8.93 -9.81
N ALA A 78 -19.36 10.00 -10.46
CA ALA A 78 -17.93 10.24 -10.63
C ALA A 78 -17.22 10.57 -9.31
N LEU A 79 -17.88 11.26 -8.38
CA LEU A 79 -17.33 11.49 -7.04
C LEU A 79 -17.23 10.19 -6.25
N ILE A 80 -18.20 9.29 -6.44
CA ILE A 80 -18.17 7.94 -5.86
C ILE A 80 -16.97 7.16 -6.42
N GLY A 81 -16.79 7.13 -7.75
CA GLY A 81 -15.67 6.43 -8.39
C GLY A 81 -14.30 6.98 -7.98
N ILE A 82 -14.17 8.30 -7.76
CA ILE A 82 -12.96 8.90 -7.18
C ILE A 82 -12.71 8.36 -5.76
N GLY A 83 -13.75 8.30 -4.92
CA GLY A 83 -13.68 7.76 -3.57
C GLY A 83 -13.27 6.28 -3.53
N GLU A 84 -13.86 5.46 -4.38
CA GLU A 84 -13.51 4.04 -4.55
C GLU A 84 -12.05 3.88 -4.99
N SER A 85 -11.60 4.73 -5.93
CA SER A 85 -10.21 4.72 -6.40
C SER A 85 -9.21 5.08 -5.29
N LEU A 86 -9.56 6.03 -4.42
CA LEU A 86 -8.74 6.46 -3.28
C LEU A 86 -8.49 5.34 -2.26
N ALA A 87 -9.41 4.37 -2.17
CA ALA A 87 -9.26 3.23 -1.29
C ALA A 87 -8.01 2.39 -1.61
N ASN A 88 -7.57 2.36 -2.87
CA ASN A 88 -6.33 1.68 -3.28
C ASN A 88 -5.08 2.29 -2.61
N VAL A 89 -5.01 3.62 -2.56
CA VAL A 89 -3.90 4.33 -1.91
C VAL A 89 -3.98 4.18 -0.41
N ALA A 90 -5.17 4.34 0.18
CA ALA A 90 -5.37 4.14 1.61
C ALA A 90 -4.92 2.75 2.06
N PHE A 91 -5.23 1.72 1.28
CA PHE A 91 -4.83 0.35 1.57
C PHE A 91 -3.32 0.15 1.50
N ALA A 92 -2.65 0.70 0.48
CA ALA A 92 -1.18 0.69 0.40
C ALA A 92 -0.53 1.40 1.59
N LEU A 93 -1.08 2.54 2.01
CA LEU A 93 -0.59 3.31 3.15
C LEU A 93 -0.73 2.55 4.47
N VAL A 94 -1.81 1.80 4.68
CA VAL A 94 -1.97 0.93 5.86
C VAL A 94 -0.81 -0.07 5.96
N PHE A 95 -0.44 -0.72 4.85
CA PHE A 95 0.70 -1.63 4.84
C PHE A 95 2.00 -0.91 5.17
N VAL A 96 2.23 0.26 4.58
CA VAL A 96 3.46 1.05 4.83
C VAL A 96 3.55 1.48 6.28
N VAL A 97 2.45 1.94 6.90
CA VAL A 97 2.42 2.31 8.32
C VAL A 97 2.78 1.12 9.20
N LEU A 98 2.14 -0.04 8.98
CA LEU A 98 2.40 -1.25 9.75
C LEU A 98 3.84 -1.75 9.57
N ALA A 99 4.37 -1.74 8.35
CA ALA A 99 5.75 -2.12 8.07
C ALA A 99 6.76 -1.13 8.69
N ALA A 100 6.47 0.17 8.64
CA ALA A 100 7.30 1.21 9.26
C ALA A 100 7.34 1.03 10.78
N LEU A 101 6.21 0.75 11.43
CA LEU A 101 6.16 0.45 12.87
C LEU A 101 7.03 -0.77 13.22
N ALA A 102 6.90 -1.88 12.47
CA ALA A 102 7.74 -3.06 12.67
C ALA A 102 9.23 -2.75 12.41
N ALA A 103 9.53 -1.97 11.38
CA ALA A 103 10.90 -1.55 11.08
C ALA A 103 11.49 -0.65 12.18
N SER A 104 10.70 0.25 12.78
CA SER A 104 11.11 1.07 13.92
C SER A 104 11.48 0.20 15.13
N VAL A 105 10.76 -0.89 15.38
CA VAL A 105 11.12 -1.86 16.43
C VAL A 105 12.46 -2.53 16.12
N GLY A 106 12.69 -2.95 14.87
CA GLY A 106 13.98 -3.50 14.44
C GLY A 106 15.14 -2.52 14.61
N ALA A 107 14.96 -1.27 14.16
CA ALA A 107 15.95 -0.21 14.30
C ALA A 107 16.24 0.13 15.77
N TRP A 108 15.21 0.16 16.62
CA TRP A 108 15.35 0.37 18.06
C TRP A 108 16.13 -0.75 18.75
N ARG A 109 15.94 -2.01 18.32
CA ARG A 109 16.73 -3.16 18.82
C ARG A 109 18.20 -3.09 18.42
N ILE A 110 18.52 -2.61 17.20
CA ILE A 110 19.90 -2.33 16.78
C ILE A 110 20.49 -1.23 17.66
N ALA A 111 19.77 -0.11 17.83
CA ALA A 111 20.24 1.05 18.60
C ALA A 111 20.47 0.72 20.09
N ARG A 112 19.72 -0.24 20.66
CA ARG A 112 19.89 -0.72 22.04
C ARG A 112 21.00 -1.77 22.25
N GLY A 113 21.71 -2.18 21.20
CA GLY A 113 22.98 -2.92 21.36
C GLY A 113 22.88 -4.42 21.66
N HIS A 114 22.18 -5.21 20.83
CA HIS A 114 22.28 -6.69 20.86
C HIS A 114 22.95 -7.32 19.62
N LEU A 115 23.54 -6.52 18.72
CA LEU A 115 24.40 -7.01 17.66
C LEU A 115 25.59 -6.05 17.55
N ALA A 116 26.77 -6.51 17.98
CA ALA A 116 28.02 -5.86 17.64
C ALA A 116 28.12 -5.77 16.10
N PRO A 117 28.62 -4.65 15.54
CA PRO A 117 28.89 -4.58 14.12
C PRO A 117 29.93 -5.65 13.76
N ALA A 118 29.53 -6.62 12.95
CA ALA A 118 30.45 -7.48 12.21
C ALA A 118 30.90 -6.75 10.94
#